data_AF-A0A7J5F017-F1
#
_entry.id   AF-A0A7J5F017-F1
#
_cell.length_a   1.000
_cell.length_b   1.000
_cell.length_c   1.000
_cell.angle_alpha   90.00
_cell.angle_beta   90.00
_cell.angle_gamma   90.00
#
_symmetry.space_group_name_H-M   'P 1'
#
loop_
_entity.id
_entity.type
_entity.pdbx_description
1 polymer ?
#
loop_
_entity_poly.entity_id
_entity_poly.type
_entity_poly.pdbx_seq_one_letter_code
_entity_poly.pdbx_strand_id
1 'polypeptide(L)'
;MLGTMDGAAKFAVVDVETTGFRRNHDRIVEVAVITAGADGKVVEEYVTLVNPERDIGPTHVHGIRASRVNAAPRFAEIAGDLCARLKGAVLVAHNATFDVGFLRGEFSRLGSELPAIPSVCTLKLSRLLKLPLASRRLSACCEHAGIELRDPHAALGDARAVAGLLRYYLELAAKSEHVTAAHLGGSERPAPDDAWPSFARPGPVCRRVESPPRPADATYVDRLLERLEPGSDHDEGMAAYFDVLDRALADRTLTPEESDDLFEVARDWGLRREDVKSAHVHYLRALTEAAYADGVLSTDEEKDLQRVAAILGCEGALPSVRAEVAHARAVAVDAVSTKPTARSGSKTVCFTGALTSRLRGARITRASAQAMAREAGYTVLDSVTRDLDILVVADADSMSSKAKKARACGTRIVPELEFWQMLGVTVESGPGA
;
A
#
# COMPACT_ATOMS: atom_id res chain seq x y z
N MET A 1 -23.89 29.56 -2.84
CA MET A 1 -24.32 28.54 -1.87
C MET A 1 -24.60 27.26 -2.63
N LEU A 2 -24.11 26.11 -2.15
CA LEU A 2 -24.63 24.81 -2.58
C LEU A 2 -25.96 24.56 -1.85
N GLY A 3 -27.03 25.16 -2.36
CA GLY A 3 -28.39 24.79 -1.92
C GLY A 3 -28.66 23.35 -2.36
N THR A 4 -29.16 22.54 -1.43
CA THR A 4 -29.74 21.18 -1.61
C THR A 4 -29.28 20.38 -2.84
N MET A 5 -28.50 19.31 -2.59
CA MET A 5 -28.17 18.27 -3.59
C MET A 5 -29.44 17.48 -3.98
N ASP A 6 -30.32 18.09 -4.77
CA ASP A 6 -31.74 17.75 -4.99
C ASP A 6 -31.98 16.44 -5.81
N GLY A 7 -30.96 15.59 -5.90
CA GLY A 7 -31.02 14.26 -6.51
C GLY A 7 -30.21 13.18 -5.77
N ALA A 8 -29.45 13.53 -4.72
CA ALA A 8 -28.54 12.62 -4.02
C ALA A 8 -28.75 12.67 -2.50
N ALA A 9 -29.62 11.79 -1.99
CA ALA A 9 -29.96 11.75 -0.55
C ALA A 9 -28.83 11.18 0.33
N LYS A 10 -27.90 10.43 -0.26
CA LYS A 10 -26.78 9.75 0.42
C LYS A 10 -25.60 9.52 -0.53
N PHE A 11 -24.42 9.36 0.05
CA PHE A 11 -23.26 8.76 -0.60
C PHE A 11 -23.13 7.29 -0.19
N ALA A 12 -22.58 6.47 -1.08
CA ALA A 12 -22.12 5.12 -0.78
C ALA A 12 -20.62 5.06 -1.08
N VAL A 13 -19.80 5.14 -0.03
CA VAL A 13 -18.35 5.04 -0.16
C VAL A 13 -17.98 3.57 -0.31
N VAL A 14 -17.30 3.21 -1.39
CA VAL A 14 -16.95 1.83 -1.77
C VAL A 14 -15.44 1.70 -1.83
N ASP A 15 -14.95 0.54 -1.42
CA ASP A 15 -13.59 0.05 -1.68
C ASP A 15 -13.65 -1.48 -1.91
N VAL A 16 -12.81 -2.03 -2.79
CA VAL A 16 -12.79 -3.47 -3.11
C VAL A 16 -11.37 -4.06 -3.19
N GLU A 17 -11.16 -5.11 -2.40
CA GLU A 17 -9.98 -5.99 -2.55
C GLU A 17 -10.26 -7.09 -3.57
N THR A 18 -9.24 -7.45 -4.34
CA THR A 18 -9.40 -8.14 -5.64
C THR A 18 -8.30 -9.18 -5.89
N THR A 19 -8.60 -10.23 -6.69
CA THR A 19 -7.63 -11.28 -7.06
C THR A 19 -6.53 -10.85 -8.04
N GLY A 20 -6.65 -9.62 -8.59
CA GLY A 20 -5.86 -9.07 -9.69
C GLY A 20 -6.44 -7.70 -10.09
N PHE A 21 -6.28 -7.26 -11.33
CA PHE A 21 -6.83 -5.96 -11.81
C PHE A 21 -7.87 -6.12 -12.92
N ARG A 22 -8.00 -7.31 -13.55
CA ARG A 22 -8.84 -7.53 -14.72
C ARG A 22 -10.30 -7.66 -14.35
N ARG A 23 -11.06 -6.56 -14.40
CA ARG A 23 -12.53 -6.51 -14.25
C ARG A 23 -13.29 -7.67 -14.93
N ASN A 24 -12.81 -8.08 -16.11
CA ASN A 24 -13.41 -9.12 -16.94
C ASN A 24 -13.01 -10.55 -16.55
N HIS A 25 -11.93 -10.75 -15.79
CA HIS A 25 -11.34 -12.07 -15.44
C HIS A 25 -11.21 -12.29 -13.92
N ASP A 26 -10.69 -11.31 -13.20
CA ASP A 26 -10.52 -11.31 -11.75
C ASP A 26 -11.84 -11.09 -11.01
N ARG A 27 -11.76 -11.24 -9.70
CA ARG A 27 -12.91 -11.31 -8.79
C ARG A 27 -12.68 -10.44 -7.56
N ILE A 28 -13.76 -10.02 -6.91
CA ILE A 28 -13.72 -9.38 -5.60
C ILE A 28 -13.46 -10.44 -4.51
N VAL A 29 -12.60 -10.13 -3.54
CA VAL A 29 -12.31 -10.95 -2.34
C VAL A 29 -12.66 -10.25 -1.02
N GLU A 30 -12.79 -8.93 -1.01
CA GLU A 30 -13.49 -8.17 0.04
C GLU A 30 -14.16 -6.95 -0.58
N VAL A 31 -15.33 -6.59 -0.07
CA VAL A 31 -16.01 -5.32 -0.40
C VAL A 31 -16.42 -4.61 0.87
N ALA A 32 -16.12 -3.31 0.94
CA ALA A 32 -16.68 -2.39 1.92
C ALA A 32 -17.66 -1.42 1.25
N VAL A 33 -18.74 -1.10 1.97
CA VAL A 33 -19.68 -0.03 1.61
C VAL A 33 -20.04 0.76 2.86
N ILE A 34 -19.64 2.02 2.91
CA ILE A 34 -20.00 2.95 3.99
C ILE A 34 -21.07 3.90 3.46
N THR A 35 -22.29 3.79 4.00
CA THR A 35 -23.37 4.73 3.70
C THR A 35 -23.14 6.01 4.48
N ALA A 36 -23.13 7.16 3.80
CA ALA A 36 -23.01 8.48 4.42
C ALA A 36 -24.15 9.41 3.99
N GLY A 37 -24.54 10.35 4.86
CA GLY A 37 -25.50 11.40 4.54
C GLY A 37 -24.93 12.41 3.52
N ALA A 38 -25.78 13.27 2.97
CA ALA A 38 -25.38 14.33 2.03
C ALA A 38 -24.39 15.37 2.62
N ASP A 39 -24.17 15.35 3.94
CA ASP A 39 -23.18 16.14 4.67
C ASP A 39 -21.85 15.40 4.92
N GLY A 40 -21.69 14.19 4.36
CA GLY A 40 -20.50 13.34 4.54
C GLY A 40 -20.42 12.63 5.90
N LYS A 41 -21.44 12.69 6.78
CA LYS A 41 -21.43 11.90 8.02
C LYS A 41 -21.77 10.43 7.74
N VAL A 42 -20.98 9.52 8.27
CA VAL A 42 -21.24 8.07 8.22
C VAL A 42 -22.53 7.72 8.95
N VAL A 43 -23.33 6.84 8.34
CA VAL A 43 -24.62 6.33 8.83
C VAL A 43 -24.57 4.81 9.05
N GLU A 44 -23.92 4.06 8.16
CA GLU A 44 -23.83 2.60 8.20
C GLU A 44 -22.47 2.14 7.66
N GLU A 45 -21.86 1.13 8.27
CA GLU A 45 -20.69 0.41 7.74
C GLU A 45 -21.04 -1.05 7.41
N TYR A 46 -20.93 -1.40 6.13
CA TYR A 46 -20.97 -2.77 5.63
C TYR A 46 -19.57 -3.19 5.15
N VAL A 47 -19.15 -4.39 5.54
CA VAL A 47 -17.96 -5.05 4.97
C VAL A 47 -18.17 -6.56 4.98
N THR A 48 -17.73 -7.23 3.92
CA THR A 48 -17.64 -8.69 3.90
C THR A 48 -16.51 -9.15 2.99
N LEU A 49 -15.79 -10.19 3.43
CA LEU A 49 -15.05 -11.06 2.54
C LEU A 49 -16.02 -11.67 1.51
N VAL A 50 -15.50 -11.97 0.33
CA VAL A 50 -16.22 -12.56 -0.80
C VAL A 50 -15.44 -13.76 -1.30
N ASN A 51 -16.12 -14.89 -1.51
CA ASN A 51 -15.52 -16.06 -2.14
C ASN A 51 -15.50 -15.87 -3.67
N PRO A 52 -14.32 -15.79 -4.31
CA PRO A 52 -14.19 -15.55 -5.74
C PRO A 52 -14.30 -16.83 -6.58
N GLU A 53 -14.40 -18.00 -5.94
CA GLU A 53 -14.47 -19.33 -6.58
C GLU A 53 -13.24 -19.66 -7.45
N ARG A 54 -12.09 -19.04 -7.15
CA ARG A 54 -10.78 -19.20 -7.82
C ARG A 54 -9.65 -19.00 -6.80
N ASP A 55 -8.39 -19.13 -7.25
CA ASP A 55 -7.23 -18.68 -6.47
C ASP A 55 -7.33 -17.18 -6.18
N ILE A 56 -6.95 -16.78 -4.96
CA ILE A 56 -7.07 -15.41 -4.47
C ILE A 56 -5.86 -14.53 -4.83
N GLY A 57 -4.81 -15.10 -5.43
CA GLY A 57 -3.67 -14.32 -5.94
C GLY A 57 -2.68 -13.87 -4.84
N PRO A 58 -1.99 -12.73 -5.02
CA PRO A 58 -0.89 -12.30 -4.16
C PRO A 58 -1.34 -11.82 -2.76
N THR A 59 -1.65 -12.78 -1.88
CA THR A 59 -2.15 -12.58 -0.49
C THR A 59 -1.31 -11.66 0.41
N HIS A 60 -0.10 -11.30 0.00
CA HIS A 60 0.78 -10.40 0.75
C HIS A 60 0.38 -8.92 0.61
N VAL A 61 -0.29 -8.54 -0.49
CA VAL A 61 -0.77 -7.17 -0.75
C VAL A 61 -1.89 -6.82 0.21
N HIS A 62 -3.04 -7.45 0.03
CA HIS A 62 -4.26 -7.21 0.82
C HIS A 62 -4.30 -8.01 2.13
N GLY A 63 -3.39 -8.96 2.38
CA GLY A 63 -3.31 -9.67 3.67
C GLY A 63 -4.45 -10.64 4.01
N ILE A 64 -5.33 -10.99 3.06
CA ILE A 64 -6.44 -11.94 3.29
C ILE A 64 -5.94 -13.37 3.05
N ARG A 65 -6.27 -14.29 3.97
CA ARG A 65 -5.91 -15.72 3.88
C ARG A 65 -6.99 -16.53 3.16
N ALA A 66 -6.60 -17.38 2.20
CA ALA A 66 -7.50 -18.23 1.42
C ALA A 66 -8.44 -19.09 2.29
N SER A 67 -7.98 -19.56 3.46
CA SER A 67 -8.81 -20.33 4.39
C SER A 67 -9.98 -19.56 5.01
N ARG A 68 -9.96 -18.22 5.01
CA ARG A 68 -11.13 -17.38 5.35
C ARG A 68 -12.03 -17.17 4.14
N VAL A 69 -11.44 -16.88 2.98
CA VAL A 69 -12.15 -16.61 1.72
C VAL A 69 -12.99 -17.81 1.26
N ASN A 70 -12.48 -19.03 1.40
CA ASN A 70 -13.21 -20.25 1.03
C ASN A 70 -14.48 -20.48 1.87
N ALA A 71 -14.60 -19.83 3.03
CA ALA A 71 -15.78 -19.86 3.91
C ALA A 71 -16.60 -18.56 3.88
N ALA A 72 -16.23 -17.60 3.03
CA ALA A 72 -16.98 -16.37 2.80
C ALA A 72 -18.16 -16.63 1.82
N PRO A 73 -19.20 -15.77 1.82
CA PRO A 73 -20.27 -15.84 0.82
C PRO A 73 -19.74 -15.51 -0.58
N ARG A 74 -20.33 -16.12 -1.61
CA ARG A 74 -20.10 -15.78 -3.01
C ARG A 74 -20.72 -14.41 -3.33
N PHE A 75 -20.26 -13.75 -4.40
CA PHE A 75 -20.83 -12.46 -4.81
C PHE A 75 -22.36 -12.51 -5.02
N ALA A 76 -22.88 -13.62 -5.57
CA ALA A 76 -24.32 -13.87 -5.76
C ALA A 76 -25.15 -13.79 -4.46
N GLU A 77 -24.55 -14.13 -3.31
CA GLU A 77 -25.22 -14.18 -2.00
C GLU A 77 -25.26 -12.80 -1.31
N ILE A 78 -24.44 -11.85 -1.77
CA ILE A 78 -24.34 -10.48 -1.24
C ILE A 78 -24.82 -9.40 -2.23
N ALA A 79 -25.08 -9.76 -3.48
CA ALA A 79 -25.50 -8.83 -4.53
C ALA A 79 -26.73 -7.98 -4.12
N GLY A 80 -27.72 -8.58 -3.44
CA GLY A 80 -28.92 -7.87 -2.96
C GLY A 80 -28.65 -6.88 -1.81
N ASP A 81 -27.59 -7.12 -1.03
CA ASP A 81 -27.09 -6.23 0.04
C ASP A 81 -26.28 -5.07 -0.54
N LEU A 82 -25.51 -5.29 -1.61
CA LEU A 82 -24.83 -4.23 -2.35
C LEU A 82 -25.82 -3.33 -3.09
N CYS A 83 -26.78 -3.92 -3.83
CA CYS A 83 -27.84 -3.15 -4.50
C CYS A 83 -28.63 -2.27 -3.50
N ALA A 84 -28.92 -2.76 -2.29
CA ALA A 84 -29.62 -1.98 -1.27
C ALA A 84 -28.89 -0.68 -0.89
N ARG A 85 -27.56 -0.74 -0.80
CA ARG A 85 -26.72 0.38 -0.33
C ARG A 85 -26.37 1.35 -1.46
N LEU A 86 -26.08 0.82 -2.65
CA LEU A 86 -25.78 1.62 -3.85
C LEU A 86 -27.02 2.32 -4.45
N LYS A 87 -28.22 1.72 -4.33
CA LYS A 87 -29.45 2.28 -4.89
C LYS A 87 -29.80 3.64 -4.31
N GLY A 88 -29.99 4.62 -5.19
CA GLY A 88 -30.28 6.02 -4.82
C GLY A 88 -29.10 6.77 -4.17
N ALA A 89 -27.88 6.24 -4.27
CA ALA A 89 -26.67 6.91 -3.77
C ALA A 89 -25.78 7.42 -4.91
N VAL A 90 -24.97 8.44 -4.60
CA VAL A 90 -23.75 8.73 -5.36
C VAL A 90 -22.66 7.80 -4.84
N LEU A 91 -22.06 6.99 -5.71
CA LEU A 91 -20.94 6.13 -5.35
C LEU A 91 -19.68 6.97 -5.18
N VAL A 92 -18.90 6.73 -4.12
CA VAL A 92 -17.64 7.42 -3.87
C VAL A 92 -16.54 6.40 -3.66
N ALA A 93 -15.38 6.59 -4.26
CA ALA A 93 -14.21 5.74 -4.00
C ALA A 93 -12.91 6.53 -4.26
N HIS A 94 -11.77 6.01 -3.83
CA HIS A 94 -10.49 6.69 -4.07
C HIS A 94 -10.17 6.75 -5.58
N ASN A 95 -10.30 5.61 -6.26
CA ASN A 95 -10.14 5.47 -7.71
C ASN A 95 -11.41 4.85 -8.31
N ALA A 96 -12.53 5.57 -8.33
CA ALA A 96 -13.84 5.00 -8.67
C ALA A 96 -13.94 4.25 -10.02
N THR A 97 -13.04 4.49 -10.97
CA THR A 97 -12.95 3.65 -12.19
C THR A 97 -12.58 2.20 -11.83
N PHE A 98 -11.70 1.98 -10.85
CA PHE A 98 -11.37 0.68 -10.28
C PHE A 98 -12.60 -0.01 -9.68
N ASP A 99 -13.18 0.57 -8.63
CA ASP A 99 -14.22 -0.06 -7.82
C ASP A 99 -15.52 -0.31 -8.60
N VAL A 100 -15.99 0.68 -9.35
CA VAL A 100 -17.20 0.56 -10.19
C VAL A 100 -17.01 -0.50 -11.28
N GLY A 101 -15.81 -0.59 -11.86
CA GLY A 101 -15.51 -1.57 -12.89
C GLY A 101 -15.50 -3.01 -12.36
N PHE A 102 -15.02 -3.23 -11.15
CA PHE A 102 -15.08 -4.55 -10.50
C PHE A 102 -16.50 -4.94 -10.09
N LEU A 103 -17.28 -4.01 -9.52
CA LEU A 103 -18.70 -4.25 -9.25
C LEU A 103 -19.46 -4.60 -10.54
N ARG A 104 -19.29 -3.84 -11.62
CA ARG A 104 -19.90 -4.14 -12.93
C ARG A 104 -19.51 -5.52 -13.47
N GLY A 105 -18.23 -5.90 -13.34
CA GLY A 105 -17.74 -7.22 -13.72
C GLY A 105 -18.46 -8.35 -12.96
N GLU A 106 -18.57 -8.24 -11.63
CA GLU A 106 -19.25 -9.23 -10.81
C GLU A 106 -20.77 -9.30 -11.07
N PHE A 107 -21.47 -8.17 -11.20
CA PHE A 107 -22.90 -8.19 -11.55
C PHE A 107 -23.13 -8.81 -12.93
N SER A 108 -22.27 -8.52 -13.92
CA SER A 108 -22.34 -9.11 -15.26
C SER A 108 -22.21 -10.64 -15.24
N ARG A 109 -21.37 -11.19 -14.34
CA ARG A 109 -21.26 -12.65 -14.12
C ARG A 109 -22.53 -13.28 -13.55
N LEU A 110 -23.41 -12.50 -12.90
CA LEU A 110 -24.75 -12.93 -12.48
C LEU A 110 -25.80 -12.80 -13.59
N GLY A 111 -25.40 -12.47 -14.83
CA GLY A 111 -26.32 -12.20 -15.93
C GLY A 111 -27.16 -10.93 -15.72
N SER A 112 -26.65 -9.96 -14.94
CA SER A 112 -27.34 -8.72 -14.59
C SER A 112 -26.47 -7.50 -14.86
N GLU A 113 -27.05 -6.43 -15.37
CA GLU A 113 -26.33 -5.17 -15.51
C GLU A 113 -26.48 -4.33 -14.24
N LEU A 114 -25.38 -3.79 -13.73
CA LEU A 114 -25.41 -2.72 -12.73
C LEU A 114 -25.72 -1.41 -13.48
N PRO A 115 -26.82 -0.70 -13.17
CA PRO A 115 -27.21 0.48 -13.93
C PRO A 115 -26.21 1.63 -13.79
N ALA A 116 -26.45 2.73 -14.49
CA ALA A 116 -25.67 3.96 -14.32
C ALA A 116 -25.82 4.49 -12.87
N ILE A 117 -24.71 4.61 -12.16
CA ILE A 117 -24.63 5.20 -10.82
C ILE A 117 -23.73 6.43 -10.93
N PRO A 118 -24.18 7.63 -10.51
CA PRO A 118 -23.32 8.81 -10.45
C PRO A 118 -22.15 8.54 -9.51
N SER A 119 -20.91 8.87 -9.92
CA SER A 119 -19.71 8.50 -9.16
C SER A 119 -18.75 9.67 -8.93
N VAL A 120 -18.19 9.73 -7.72
CA VAL A 120 -17.17 10.69 -7.30
C VAL A 120 -15.87 9.94 -7.00
N CYS A 121 -14.83 10.26 -7.76
CA CYS A 121 -13.49 9.76 -7.54
C CYS A 121 -12.73 10.78 -6.66
N THR A 122 -12.38 10.43 -5.42
CA THR A 122 -11.76 11.41 -4.50
C THR A 122 -10.37 11.85 -4.98
N LEU A 123 -9.62 10.96 -5.65
CA LEU A 123 -8.35 11.31 -6.31
C LEU A 123 -8.56 12.47 -7.31
N LYS A 124 -9.58 12.39 -8.18
CA LYS A 124 -9.95 13.47 -9.12
C LYS A 124 -10.46 14.72 -8.39
N LEU A 125 -11.29 14.57 -7.36
CA LEU A 125 -11.81 15.69 -6.57
C LEU A 125 -10.69 16.48 -5.86
N SER A 126 -9.64 15.80 -5.38
CA SER A 126 -8.44 16.44 -4.81
C SER A 126 -7.74 17.37 -5.80
N ARG A 127 -7.71 17.00 -7.10
CA ARG A 127 -7.11 17.79 -8.19
C ARG A 127 -7.98 18.99 -8.53
N LEU A 128 -9.31 18.81 -8.63
CA LEU A 128 -10.28 19.89 -8.85
C LEU A 128 -10.28 20.93 -7.71
N LEU A 129 -10.04 20.48 -6.47
CA LEU A 129 -9.85 21.34 -5.30
C LEU A 129 -8.47 22.04 -5.25
N LYS A 130 -7.57 21.74 -6.20
CA LYS A 130 -6.21 22.31 -6.29
C LYS A 130 -5.40 22.20 -4.98
N LEU A 131 -5.59 21.11 -4.24
CA LEU A 131 -4.87 20.88 -2.98
C LEU A 131 -3.35 20.88 -3.23
N PRO A 132 -2.53 21.49 -2.34
CA PRO A 132 -1.07 21.49 -2.45
C PRO A 132 -0.50 20.15 -1.97
N LEU A 133 -0.83 19.10 -2.72
CA LEU A 133 -0.29 17.75 -2.59
C LEU A 133 0.74 17.52 -3.70
N ALA A 134 1.82 16.83 -3.35
CA ALA A 134 2.62 16.05 -4.29
C ALA A 134 1.75 14.86 -4.77
N SER A 135 1.88 13.71 -4.10
CA SER A 135 1.13 12.51 -4.46
C SER A 135 -0.37 12.63 -4.20
N ARG A 136 -1.17 11.99 -5.06
CA ARG A 136 -2.64 11.92 -4.95
C ARG A 136 -3.16 10.58 -4.42
N ARG A 137 -2.28 9.74 -3.88
CA ARG A 137 -2.62 8.48 -3.20
C ARG A 137 -3.45 8.72 -1.94
N LEU A 138 -4.14 7.67 -1.49
CA LEU A 138 -5.01 7.71 -0.32
C LEU A 138 -4.26 8.18 0.93
N SER A 139 -3.06 7.65 1.18
CA SER A 139 -2.19 8.03 2.30
C SER A 139 -1.85 9.53 2.31
N ALA A 140 -1.28 10.05 1.22
CA ALA A 140 -0.91 11.47 1.09
C ALA A 140 -2.12 12.43 1.17
N CYS A 141 -3.27 12.02 0.62
CA CYS A 141 -4.51 12.78 0.76
C CYS A 141 -5.00 12.81 2.21
N CYS A 142 -4.89 11.69 2.93
CA CYS A 142 -5.32 11.57 4.32
C CYS A 142 -4.41 12.34 5.27
N GLU A 143 -3.09 12.26 5.10
CA GLU A 143 -2.11 13.03 5.88
C GLU A 143 -2.42 14.54 5.82
N HIS A 144 -2.59 15.08 4.61
CA HIS A 144 -2.95 16.48 4.40
C HIS A 144 -4.31 16.88 5.00
N ALA A 145 -5.27 15.96 5.00
CA ALA A 145 -6.59 16.16 5.60
C ALA A 145 -6.62 15.93 7.13
N GLY A 146 -5.51 15.49 7.75
CA GLY A 146 -5.47 15.11 9.17
C GLY A 146 -6.25 13.83 9.50
N ILE A 147 -6.40 12.92 8.53
CA ILE A 147 -7.15 11.67 8.63
C ILE A 147 -6.18 10.52 8.94
N GLU A 148 -6.50 9.74 9.96
CA GLU A 148 -5.74 8.54 10.34
C GLU A 148 -6.10 7.36 9.45
N LEU A 149 -5.17 6.92 8.59
CA LEU A 149 -5.31 5.71 7.78
C LEU A 149 -5.05 4.46 8.64
N ARG A 150 -6.12 3.79 9.06
CA ARG A 150 -6.06 2.55 9.85
C ARG A 150 -6.26 1.32 8.97
N ASP A 151 -5.48 0.28 9.26
CA ASP A 151 -5.49 -1.00 8.53
C ASP A 151 -5.48 -0.84 6.99
N PRO A 152 -4.46 -0.18 6.41
CA PRO A 152 -4.33 -0.04 4.96
C PRO A 152 -4.24 -1.40 4.26
N HIS A 153 -4.81 -1.48 3.05
CA HIS A 153 -5.04 -2.72 2.29
C HIS A 153 -6.03 -3.65 3.03
N ALA A 154 -7.09 -3.02 3.54
CA ALA A 154 -8.31 -3.68 3.95
C ALA A 154 -9.47 -2.75 3.62
N ALA A 155 -10.44 -3.24 2.85
CA ALA A 155 -11.45 -2.39 2.21
C ALA A 155 -12.21 -1.49 3.19
N LEU A 156 -12.44 -1.93 4.45
CA LEU A 156 -13.08 -1.07 5.45
C LEU A 156 -12.16 0.03 6.00
N GLY A 157 -10.86 -0.22 6.13
CA GLY A 157 -9.87 0.78 6.54
C GLY A 157 -9.75 1.89 5.48
N ASP A 158 -9.56 1.47 4.23
CA ASP A 158 -9.43 2.38 3.09
C ASP A 158 -10.76 3.10 2.78
N ALA A 159 -11.92 2.42 2.82
CA ALA A 159 -13.23 3.09 2.70
C ALA A 159 -13.51 4.09 3.83
N ARG A 160 -13.08 3.83 5.08
CA ARG A 160 -13.19 4.80 6.20
C ARG A 160 -12.35 6.05 5.92
N ALA A 161 -11.14 5.87 5.41
CA ALA A 161 -10.27 6.97 5.01
C ALA A 161 -10.87 7.79 3.86
N VAL A 162 -11.43 7.13 2.84
CA VAL A 162 -12.17 7.79 1.73
C VAL A 162 -13.43 8.51 2.23
N ALA A 163 -14.16 7.97 3.22
CA ALA A 163 -15.31 8.64 3.81
C ALA A 163 -14.91 9.92 4.57
N GLY A 164 -13.78 9.90 5.27
CA GLY A 164 -13.17 11.10 5.84
C GLY A 164 -12.79 12.13 4.77
N LEU A 165 -12.13 11.69 3.69
CA LEU A 165 -11.74 12.56 2.57
C LEU A 165 -12.94 13.17 1.87
N LEU A 166 -13.99 12.39 1.61
CA LEU A 166 -15.25 12.87 1.06
C LEU A 166 -15.79 14.05 1.88
N ARG A 167 -15.90 13.88 3.21
CA ARG A 167 -16.39 14.94 4.08
C ARG A 167 -15.50 16.19 4.04
N TYR A 168 -14.18 16.02 4.17
CA TYR A 168 -13.23 17.14 4.09
C TYR A 168 -13.31 17.86 2.72
N TYR A 169 -13.43 17.11 1.63
CA TYR A 169 -13.56 17.65 0.28
C TYR A 169 -14.91 18.32 0.02
N LEU A 170 -16.01 17.88 0.65
CA LEU A 170 -17.30 18.59 0.64
C LEU A 170 -17.19 19.93 1.38
N GLU A 171 -16.54 19.96 2.55
CA GLU A 171 -16.30 21.18 3.34
C GLU A 171 -15.38 22.20 2.63
N LEU A 172 -14.54 21.75 1.68
CA LEU A 172 -13.76 22.61 0.78
C LEU A 172 -14.51 22.97 -0.51
N ALA A 173 -15.25 22.05 -1.11
CA ALA A 173 -16.04 22.28 -2.32
C ALA A 173 -17.10 23.36 -2.11
N ALA A 174 -17.72 23.41 -0.93
CA ALA A 174 -18.66 24.47 -0.54
C ALA A 174 -18.05 25.90 -0.52
N LYS A 175 -16.72 26.01 -0.61
CA LYS A 175 -15.95 27.26 -0.63
C LYS A 175 -15.19 27.46 -1.96
N SER A 176 -15.32 26.55 -2.92
CA SER A 176 -14.56 26.53 -4.18
C SER A 176 -15.43 26.92 -5.37
N GLU A 177 -14.92 27.82 -6.22
CA GLU A 177 -15.54 28.17 -7.50
C GLU A 177 -15.27 27.13 -8.60
N HIS A 178 -14.43 26.12 -8.32
CA HIS A 178 -14.02 25.09 -9.30
C HIS A 178 -14.76 23.75 -9.14
N VAL A 179 -15.43 23.54 -8.00
CA VAL A 179 -16.23 22.32 -7.75
C VAL A 179 -17.71 22.64 -7.92
N THR A 180 -18.33 22.00 -8.91
CA THR A 180 -19.76 22.13 -9.19
C THR A 180 -20.53 20.96 -8.56
N ALA A 181 -21.86 21.06 -8.49
CA ALA A 181 -22.70 19.92 -8.11
C ALA A 181 -22.48 18.70 -9.03
N ALA A 182 -22.17 18.92 -10.32
CA ALA A 182 -21.85 17.85 -11.27
C ALA A 182 -20.61 17.04 -10.85
N HIS A 183 -19.55 17.72 -10.39
CA HIS A 183 -18.33 17.08 -9.88
C HIS A 183 -18.56 16.27 -8.58
N LEU A 184 -19.74 16.41 -7.97
CA LEU A 184 -20.18 15.71 -6.75
C LEU A 184 -21.35 14.74 -7.03
N GLY A 185 -21.58 14.39 -8.31
CA GLY A 185 -22.62 13.44 -8.75
C GLY A 185 -24.01 14.04 -8.98
N GLY A 186 -24.22 15.34 -8.69
CA GLY A 186 -25.51 16.02 -8.76
C GLY A 186 -26.02 16.41 -10.16
N SER A 187 -25.29 16.09 -11.24
CA SER A 187 -25.74 16.31 -12.63
C SER A 187 -26.47 15.11 -13.23
N GLU A 188 -26.29 13.93 -12.65
CA GLU A 188 -26.91 12.68 -13.12
C GLU A 188 -28.04 12.29 -12.17
N ARG A 189 -29.22 11.99 -12.70
CA ARG A 189 -30.27 11.38 -11.88
C ARG A 189 -29.84 9.94 -11.56
N PRO A 190 -29.96 9.48 -10.29
CA PRO A 190 -29.80 8.06 -9.98
C PRO A 190 -30.73 7.20 -10.84
N ALA A 191 -30.25 6.02 -11.26
CA ALA A 191 -31.06 5.08 -12.01
C ALA A 191 -32.36 4.72 -11.26
N PRO A 192 -33.50 4.65 -11.98
CA PRO A 192 -34.82 4.51 -11.37
C PRO A 192 -34.98 3.15 -10.66
N ASP A 193 -35.99 3.08 -9.79
CA ASP A 193 -36.12 2.03 -8.79
C ASP A 193 -36.24 0.60 -9.34
N ASP A 194 -36.71 0.48 -10.58
CA ASP A 194 -36.93 -0.71 -11.40
C ASP A 194 -35.74 -1.11 -12.28
N ALA A 195 -34.79 -0.20 -12.53
CA ALA A 195 -33.55 -0.48 -13.25
C ALA A 195 -32.48 -1.22 -12.40
N TRP A 196 -32.79 -1.53 -11.13
CA TRP A 196 -31.91 -2.25 -10.23
C TRP A 196 -32.24 -3.76 -10.22
N PRO A 197 -31.26 -4.65 -10.43
CA PRO A 197 -31.50 -6.10 -10.43
C PRO A 197 -31.96 -6.59 -9.05
N SER A 198 -32.97 -7.46 -9.04
CA SER A 198 -33.61 -7.97 -7.83
C SER A 198 -32.97 -9.28 -7.37
N PHE A 199 -32.10 -9.18 -6.36
CA PHE A 199 -31.50 -10.33 -5.68
C PHE A 199 -32.10 -10.53 -4.28
N ALA A 200 -32.08 -11.77 -3.81
CA ALA A 200 -32.39 -12.06 -2.41
C ALA A 200 -31.40 -11.34 -1.46
N ARG A 201 -31.84 -11.10 -0.22
CA ARG A 201 -31.00 -10.57 0.87
C ARG A 201 -30.90 -11.61 2.00
N PRO A 202 -30.17 -12.73 1.79
CA PRO A 202 -30.05 -13.79 2.80
C PRO A 202 -29.18 -13.37 4.01
N GLY A 203 -28.34 -12.35 3.86
CA GLY A 203 -27.65 -11.67 4.97
C GLY A 203 -26.47 -12.38 5.65
N PRO A 204 -25.49 -12.98 4.95
CA PRO A 204 -24.21 -13.34 5.54
C PRO A 204 -23.22 -12.15 5.54
N VAL A 205 -22.64 -11.82 6.69
CA VAL A 205 -21.61 -10.77 6.81
C VAL A 205 -20.30 -11.38 7.31
N CYS A 206 -19.44 -11.82 6.38
CA CYS A 206 -18.18 -12.47 6.70
C CYS A 206 -17.06 -11.44 6.90
N ARG A 207 -17.05 -10.75 8.05
CA ARG A 207 -16.02 -9.73 8.33
C ARG A 207 -14.64 -10.36 8.53
N ARG A 208 -13.58 -9.64 8.17
CA ARG A 208 -12.27 -9.83 8.80
C ARG A 208 -12.45 -9.72 10.33
N VAL A 209 -11.92 -10.68 11.08
CA VAL A 209 -11.55 -10.41 12.47
C VAL A 209 -10.45 -9.35 12.40
N GLU A 210 -10.69 -8.19 13.03
CA GLU A 210 -9.74 -7.09 13.14
C GLU A 210 -8.37 -7.65 13.58
N SER A 211 -7.34 -7.31 12.83
CA SER A 211 -5.97 -7.61 13.27
C SER A 211 -5.56 -6.53 14.27
N PRO A 212 -4.76 -6.84 15.31
CA PRO A 212 -4.17 -5.77 16.11
C PRO A 212 -3.38 -4.86 15.16
N PRO A 213 -3.46 -3.52 15.33
CA PRO A 213 -2.90 -2.58 14.37
C PRO A 213 -1.42 -2.86 14.19
N ARG A 214 -1.01 -3.12 12.95
CA ARG A 214 0.43 -3.17 12.63
C ARG A 214 1.00 -1.78 12.91
N PRO A 215 2.20 -1.67 13.51
CA PRO A 215 2.90 -0.39 13.55
C PRO A 215 2.96 0.20 12.14
N ALA A 216 2.71 1.50 12.01
CA ALA A 216 2.73 2.23 10.74
C ALA A 216 4.18 2.46 10.25
N ASP A 217 4.95 1.39 10.14
CA ASP A 217 6.24 1.36 9.46
C ASP A 217 5.96 1.40 7.95
N ALA A 218 5.83 2.62 7.41
CA ALA A 218 5.67 2.88 5.97
C ALA A 218 6.63 2.00 5.18
N THR A 219 6.11 1.28 4.18
CA THR A 219 6.83 0.18 3.53
C THR A 219 8.08 0.69 2.80
N TYR A 220 8.92 -0.24 2.34
CA TYR A 220 9.99 0.11 1.41
C TYR A 220 9.43 0.74 0.12
N VAL A 221 8.22 0.30 -0.27
CA VAL A 221 7.45 0.78 -1.41
C VAL A 221 6.94 2.21 -1.20
N ASP A 222 6.32 2.55 -0.08
CA ASP A 222 5.83 3.92 0.19
C ASP A 222 6.97 4.96 0.03
N ARG A 223 8.12 4.68 0.66
CA ARG A 223 9.33 5.52 0.64
C ARG A 223 10.11 5.49 -0.68
N LEU A 224 9.75 4.58 -1.58
CA LEU A 224 10.19 4.52 -2.97
C LEU A 224 9.29 5.44 -3.81
N LEU A 225 7.97 5.28 -3.66
CA LEU A 225 6.96 5.98 -4.43
C LEU A 225 6.78 7.47 -4.10
N GLU A 226 7.28 7.93 -2.95
CA GLU A 226 7.40 9.35 -2.58
C GLU A 226 8.40 10.13 -3.46
N ARG A 227 9.36 9.44 -4.10
CA ARG A 227 10.45 10.08 -4.87
C ARG A 227 10.14 10.19 -6.38
N LEU A 228 8.91 9.85 -6.79
CA LEU A 228 8.53 9.65 -8.19
C LEU A 228 7.79 10.82 -8.86
N GLU A 229 8.25 12.07 -8.71
CA GLU A 229 7.59 13.23 -9.35
C GLU A 229 8.54 14.14 -10.15
N PRO A 230 8.31 14.26 -11.47
CA PRO A 230 8.27 15.57 -12.13
C PRO A 230 7.02 15.73 -13.03
N GLY A 231 6.37 16.90 -12.98
CA GLY A 231 5.03 17.08 -13.53
C GLY A 231 4.91 17.74 -14.91
N SER A 232 3.82 17.41 -15.62
CA SER A 232 3.16 18.17 -16.70
C SER A 232 1.87 17.43 -17.12
N ASP A 233 0.99 17.98 -17.97
CA ASP A 233 -0.40 17.49 -18.21
C ASP A 233 -0.61 15.97 -18.51
N HIS A 234 0.43 15.18 -18.75
CA HIS A 234 0.40 13.71 -18.72
C HIS A 234 0.20 13.09 -17.31
N ASP A 235 0.32 13.88 -16.23
CA ASP A 235 0.26 13.48 -14.81
C ASP A 235 -0.98 12.63 -14.45
N GLU A 236 -2.13 12.89 -15.10
CA GLU A 236 -3.39 12.23 -14.79
C GLU A 236 -3.33 10.71 -14.99
N GLY A 237 -2.86 10.29 -16.16
CA GLY A 237 -2.72 8.88 -16.55
C GLY A 237 -1.45 8.24 -16.01
N MET A 238 -0.36 9.00 -15.92
CA MET A 238 0.92 8.52 -15.37
C MET A 238 0.76 8.05 -13.92
N ALA A 239 0.01 8.80 -13.09
CA ALA A 239 -0.28 8.37 -11.71
C ALA A 239 -1.05 7.04 -11.65
N ALA A 240 -2.11 6.90 -12.46
CA ALA A 240 -2.89 5.66 -12.53
C ALA A 240 -2.06 4.47 -13.05
N TYR A 241 -1.10 4.74 -13.95
CA TYR A 241 -0.13 3.74 -14.42
C TYR A 241 0.85 3.33 -13.32
N PHE A 242 1.39 4.28 -12.54
CA PHE A 242 2.30 3.98 -11.43
C PHE A 242 1.66 3.14 -10.32
N ASP A 243 0.41 3.41 -9.94
CA ASP A 243 -0.26 2.66 -8.88
C ASP A 243 -0.55 1.18 -9.29
N VAL A 244 -0.67 0.88 -10.59
CA VAL A 244 -0.74 -0.49 -11.11
C VAL A 244 0.66 -1.10 -11.28
N LEU A 245 1.63 -0.32 -11.76
CA LEU A 245 3.02 -0.73 -11.93
C LEU A 245 3.65 -1.21 -10.61
N ASP A 246 3.40 -0.47 -9.53
CA ASP A 246 3.95 -0.81 -8.23
C ASP A 246 3.28 -2.06 -7.62
N ARG A 247 1.95 -2.13 -7.63
CA ARG A 247 1.20 -3.29 -7.11
C ARG A 247 1.48 -4.57 -7.90
N ALA A 248 1.85 -4.47 -9.18
CA ALA A 248 2.35 -5.58 -9.99
C ALA A 248 3.82 -5.96 -9.68
N LEU A 249 4.70 -4.99 -9.45
CA LEU A 249 6.12 -5.23 -9.11
C LEU A 249 6.36 -5.60 -7.64
N ALA A 250 5.31 -5.80 -6.85
CA ALA A 250 5.35 -6.08 -5.42
C ALA A 250 6.10 -7.38 -5.06
N ASP A 251 6.00 -8.42 -5.90
CA ASP A 251 6.69 -9.71 -5.69
C ASP A 251 8.01 -9.87 -6.48
N ARG A 252 8.40 -8.84 -7.23
CA ARG A 252 9.56 -8.81 -8.13
C ARG A 252 9.50 -9.79 -9.30
N THR A 253 8.30 -10.12 -9.75
CA THR A 253 8.01 -10.66 -11.08
C THR A 253 7.11 -9.70 -11.86
N LEU A 254 6.70 -10.10 -13.06
CA LEU A 254 5.59 -9.51 -13.80
C LEU A 254 5.01 -10.61 -14.67
N THR A 255 3.76 -10.99 -14.41
CA THR A 255 3.06 -12.00 -15.19
C THR A 255 2.64 -11.45 -16.57
N PRO A 256 2.34 -12.31 -17.56
CA PRO A 256 1.59 -11.90 -18.75
C PRO A 256 0.29 -11.19 -18.37
N GLU A 257 -0.36 -11.63 -17.29
CA GLU A 257 -1.58 -11.05 -16.74
C GLU A 257 -1.36 -9.58 -16.35
N GLU A 258 -0.40 -9.28 -15.49
CA GLU A 258 -0.09 -7.90 -15.08
C GLU A 258 0.50 -7.05 -16.23
N SER A 259 1.11 -7.71 -17.22
CA SER A 259 1.65 -7.04 -18.42
C SER A 259 0.53 -6.42 -19.28
N ASP A 260 -0.58 -7.14 -19.53
CA ASP A 260 -1.70 -6.50 -20.23
C ASP A 260 -2.50 -5.55 -19.31
N ASP A 261 -2.47 -5.72 -17.98
CA ASP A 261 -3.15 -4.81 -17.05
C ASP A 261 -2.53 -3.40 -17.11
N LEU A 262 -1.20 -3.34 -17.18
CA LEU A 262 -0.47 -2.11 -17.49
C LEU A 262 -0.82 -1.57 -18.88
N PHE A 263 -0.98 -2.43 -19.89
CA PHE A 263 -1.37 -2.02 -21.23
C PHE A 263 -2.81 -1.46 -21.28
N GLU A 264 -3.77 -2.05 -20.56
CA GLU A 264 -5.14 -1.56 -20.45
C GLU A 264 -5.18 -0.18 -19.77
N VAL A 265 -4.44 0.01 -18.69
CA VAL A 265 -4.35 1.33 -18.01
C VAL A 265 -3.69 2.37 -18.91
N ALA A 266 -2.61 2.02 -19.61
CA ALA A 266 -1.98 2.90 -20.58
C ALA A 266 -2.97 3.29 -21.71
N ARG A 267 -3.72 2.32 -22.26
CA ARG A 267 -4.75 2.53 -23.29
C ARG A 267 -5.88 3.44 -22.78
N ASP A 268 -6.46 3.13 -21.63
CA ASP A 268 -7.66 3.81 -21.11
C ASP A 268 -7.40 5.26 -20.71
N TRP A 269 -6.15 5.60 -20.38
CA TRP A 269 -5.69 6.97 -20.13
C TRP A 269 -4.95 7.62 -21.33
N GLY A 270 -4.87 6.95 -22.48
CA GLY A 270 -4.27 7.48 -23.71
C GLY A 270 -2.74 7.65 -23.65
N LEU A 271 -2.04 6.98 -22.74
CA LEU A 271 -0.59 7.02 -22.63
C LEU A 271 0.07 6.38 -23.87
N ARG A 272 1.04 7.09 -24.45
CA ARG A 272 1.83 6.60 -25.58
C ARG A 272 2.96 5.71 -25.06
N ARG A 273 3.59 4.96 -25.98
CA ARG A 273 4.76 4.12 -25.67
C ARG A 273 5.95 4.89 -25.07
N GLU A 274 6.06 6.19 -25.37
CA GLU A 274 7.11 7.07 -24.82
C GLU A 274 6.79 7.52 -23.39
N ASP A 275 5.52 7.76 -23.07
CA ASP A 275 5.05 8.08 -21.72
C ASP A 275 5.26 6.86 -20.79
N VAL A 276 4.85 5.67 -21.25
CA VAL A 276 5.06 4.39 -20.54
C VAL A 276 6.55 4.10 -20.29
N LYS A 277 7.41 4.26 -21.31
CA LYS A 277 8.87 4.13 -21.14
C LYS A 277 9.43 5.13 -20.12
N SER A 278 8.92 6.36 -20.13
CA SER A 278 9.32 7.38 -19.16
C SER A 278 8.90 6.96 -17.74
N ALA A 279 7.70 6.40 -17.57
CA ALA A 279 7.26 5.83 -16.29
C ALA A 279 8.19 4.71 -15.81
N HIS A 280 8.60 3.78 -16.69
CA HIS A 280 9.50 2.67 -16.35
C HIS A 280 10.90 3.13 -15.92
N VAL A 281 11.51 4.06 -16.67
CA VAL A 281 12.82 4.62 -16.31
C VAL A 281 12.74 5.44 -15.01
N HIS A 282 11.62 6.11 -14.78
CA HIS A 282 11.39 6.88 -13.56
C HIS A 282 11.20 5.98 -12.33
N TYR A 283 10.37 4.93 -12.42
CA TYR A 283 10.23 3.91 -11.36
C TYR A 283 11.59 3.31 -10.97
N LEU A 284 12.40 2.95 -11.97
CA LEU A 284 13.76 2.44 -11.74
C LEU A 284 14.69 3.48 -11.08
N ARG A 285 14.52 4.78 -11.36
CA ARG A 285 15.27 5.87 -10.71
C ARG A 285 15.00 5.92 -9.23
N ALA A 286 13.74 6.05 -8.80
CA ALA A 286 13.45 6.10 -7.37
C ALA A 286 13.80 4.78 -6.66
N LEU A 287 13.71 3.64 -7.35
CA LEU A 287 14.18 2.36 -6.80
C LEU A 287 15.69 2.36 -6.59
N THR A 288 16.44 2.97 -7.51
CA THR A 288 17.89 3.20 -7.33
C THR A 288 18.15 4.18 -6.18
N GLU A 289 17.41 5.28 -6.06
CA GLU A 289 17.54 6.24 -4.95
C GLU A 289 17.21 5.63 -3.58
N ALA A 290 16.23 4.73 -3.52
CA ALA A 290 15.88 3.96 -2.33
C ALA A 290 16.94 2.91 -1.97
N ALA A 291 17.53 2.24 -2.96
CA ALA A 291 18.63 1.29 -2.76
C ALA A 291 19.97 1.98 -2.40
N TYR A 292 20.18 3.22 -2.82
CA TYR A 292 21.32 4.04 -2.39
C TYR A 292 21.05 4.82 -1.08
N ALA A 293 19.95 4.56 -0.36
CA ALA A 293 19.49 5.37 0.77
C ALA A 293 20.46 5.45 1.95
N ASP A 294 21.25 4.39 2.20
CA ASP A 294 22.31 4.33 3.21
C ASP A 294 23.70 4.75 2.69
N GLY A 295 23.83 4.93 1.37
CA GLY A 295 25.07 5.30 0.67
C GLY A 295 25.84 4.13 0.04
N VAL A 296 25.43 2.87 0.21
CA VAL A 296 26.17 1.71 -0.32
C VAL A 296 25.23 0.66 -0.92
N LEU A 297 25.06 0.70 -2.25
CA LEU A 297 24.30 -0.33 -2.97
C LEU A 297 24.90 -1.73 -2.75
N SER A 298 24.13 -2.65 -2.16
CA SER A 298 24.56 -4.03 -1.94
C SER A 298 24.49 -4.89 -3.21
N THR A 299 25.17 -6.04 -3.19
CA THR A 299 25.14 -7.00 -4.31
C THR A 299 23.79 -7.69 -4.51
N ASP A 300 22.85 -7.59 -3.56
CA ASP A 300 21.51 -8.15 -3.69
C ASP A 300 20.51 -7.09 -4.16
N GLU A 301 20.66 -5.83 -3.75
CA GLU A 301 19.93 -4.70 -4.34
C GLU A 301 20.36 -4.43 -5.80
N GLU A 302 21.64 -4.61 -6.13
CA GLU A 302 22.11 -4.55 -7.52
C GLU A 302 21.43 -5.62 -8.39
N LYS A 303 21.16 -6.82 -7.85
CA LYS A 303 20.40 -7.88 -8.56
C LYS A 303 18.90 -7.57 -8.62
N ASP A 304 18.33 -6.93 -7.61
CA ASP A 304 16.93 -6.50 -7.61
C ASP A 304 16.70 -5.40 -8.66
N LEU A 305 17.57 -4.39 -8.70
CA LEU A 305 17.59 -3.35 -9.73
C LEU A 305 17.76 -3.95 -11.14
N GLN A 306 18.67 -4.89 -11.33
CA GLN A 306 18.83 -5.60 -12.62
C GLN A 306 17.57 -6.38 -13.01
N ARG A 307 16.90 -7.04 -12.04
CA ARG A 307 15.66 -7.79 -12.29
C ARG A 307 14.50 -6.87 -12.66
N VAL A 308 14.28 -5.79 -11.89
CA VAL A 308 13.22 -4.82 -12.18
C VAL A 308 13.48 -4.12 -13.52
N ALA A 309 14.73 -3.75 -13.82
CA ALA A 309 15.06 -3.16 -15.12
C ALA A 309 14.79 -4.12 -16.31
N ALA A 310 15.05 -5.43 -16.13
CA ALA A 310 14.74 -6.44 -17.15
C ALA A 310 13.23 -6.69 -17.32
N ILE A 311 12.49 -6.74 -16.21
CA ILE A 311 11.02 -6.84 -16.21
C ILE A 311 10.39 -5.66 -16.96
N LEU A 312 10.95 -4.45 -16.80
CA LEU A 312 10.47 -3.23 -17.43
C LEU A 312 11.09 -2.92 -18.81
N GLY A 313 11.95 -3.80 -19.34
CA GLY A 313 12.63 -3.59 -20.63
C GLY A 313 13.44 -2.29 -20.70
N CYS A 314 14.00 -1.87 -19.57
CA CYS A 314 14.75 -0.61 -19.40
C CYS A 314 16.18 -0.84 -18.87
N GLU A 315 16.75 -2.03 -19.08
CA GLU A 315 18.11 -2.43 -18.67
C GLU A 315 19.17 -1.43 -19.16
N GLY A 316 18.99 -0.90 -20.38
CA GLY A 316 19.88 0.10 -20.97
C GLY A 316 19.90 1.46 -20.24
N ALA A 317 18.89 1.76 -19.41
CA ALA A 317 18.83 2.97 -18.60
C ALA A 317 19.42 2.80 -17.18
N LEU A 318 19.52 1.55 -16.68
CA LEU A 318 20.06 1.28 -15.34
C LEU A 318 21.47 1.86 -15.11
N PRO A 319 22.44 1.81 -16.07
CA PRO A 319 23.77 2.37 -15.85
C PRO A 319 23.79 3.90 -15.68
N SER A 320 23.00 4.64 -16.48
CA SER A 320 22.95 6.11 -16.37
C SER A 320 22.21 6.54 -15.11
N VAL A 321 21.06 5.91 -14.82
CA VAL A 321 20.30 6.12 -13.58
C VAL A 321 21.19 5.92 -12.34
N ARG A 322 21.98 4.83 -12.28
CA ARG A 322 22.92 4.60 -11.17
C ARG A 322 24.01 5.66 -11.08
N ALA A 323 24.58 6.09 -12.21
CA ALA A 323 25.61 7.13 -12.22
C ALA A 323 25.07 8.49 -11.73
N GLU A 324 23.88 8.87 -12.18
CA GLU A 324 23.19 10.11 -11.79
C GLU A 324 22.84 10.11 -10.30
N VAL A 325 22.25 9.03 -9.77
CA VAL A 325 21.88 8.90 -8.35
C VAL A 325 23.12 8.89 -7.45
N ALA A 326 24.18 8.16 -7.83
CA ALA A 326 25.43 8.14 -7.09
C ALA A 326 26.12 9.52 -7.09
N HIS A 327 26.10 10.24 -8.21
CA HIS A 327 26.66 11.59 -8.30
C HIS A 327 25.87 12.60 -7.45
N ALA A 328 24.54 12.59 -7.53
CA ALA A 328 23.67 13.46 -6.72
C ALA A 328 23.89 13.25 -5.21
N ARG A 329 24.09 11.99 -4.77
CA ARG A 329 24.44 11.70 -3.37
C ARG A 329 25.87 12.09 -2.99
N ALA A 330 26.86 11.92 -3.85
CA ALA A 330 28.23 12.36 -3.56
C ALA A 330 28.28 13.87 -3.27
N VAL A 331 27.59 14.68 -4.09
CA VAL A 331 27.45 16.14 -3.90
C VAL A 331 26.76 16.49 -2.57
N ALA A 332 25.85 15.66 -2.07
CA ALA A 332 25.16 15.87 -0.79
C ALA A 332 25.99 15.47 0.45
N VAL A 333 26.91 14.51 0.32
CA VAL A 333 27.68 13.95 1.45
C VAL A 333 28.87 14.82 1.84
N ASP A 334 29.52 15.50 0.89
CA ASP A 334 30.66 16.41 1.18
C ASP A 334 30.29 17.60 2.08
N ALA A 335 29.00 17.84 2.34
CA ALA A 335 28.51 18.88 3.24
C ALA A 335 28.65 18.55 4.75
N VAL A 336 28.85 17.27 5.15
CA VAL A 336 28.81 16.86 6.58
C VAL A 336 29.84 15.77 6.90
N SER A 337 30.88 16.06 7.68
CA SER A 337 31.91 15.06 8.06
C SER A 337 32.70 15.36 9.34
N THR A 338 32.80 14.36 10.24
CA THR A 338 33.86 14.22 11.28
C THR A 338 34.10 12.74 11.64
N LYS A 339 35.29 12.41 12.20
CA LYS A 339 35.82 11.07 12.62
C LYS A 339 36.18 11.11 14.14
N PRO A 340 36.76 10.09 14.84
CA PRO A 340 37.22 8.70 14.51
C PRO A 340 36.56 7.62 15.44
N THR A 341 37.02 6.40 15.79
CA THR A 341 38.27 5.57 15.64
C THR A 341 37.93 4.04 15.72
N ALA A 342 38.90 3.11 15.91
CA ALA A 342 38.66 1.66 16.13
C ALA A 342 39.78 0.93 16.92
N ARG A 343 39.51 -0.25 17.52
CA ARG A 343 40.53 -1.29 17.87
C ARG A 343 39.99 -2.73 18.05
N SER A 344 40.87 -3.69 17.75
CA SER A 344 40.69 -5.16 17.58
C SER A 344 40.00 -5.98 18.70
N GLY A 345 39.31 -7.08 18.34
CA GLY A 345 38.94 -8.16 19.27
C GLY A 345 37.84 -9.15 18.83
N SER A 346 37.61 -9.38 17.53
CA SER A 346 36.25 -9.60 17.02
C SER A 346 35.70 -11.03 16.94
N LYS A 347 34.93 -11.42 17.96
CA LYS A 347 33.87 -12.44 17.86
C LYS A 347 32.79 -12.01 16.86
N THR A 348 32.11 -12.95 16.23
CA THR A 348 31.05 -12.65 15.25
C THR A 348 29.67 -12.55 15.89
N VAL A 349 28.80 -11.67 15.37
CA VAL A 349 27.42 -11.50 15.86
C VAL A 349 26.46 -11.17 14.71
N CYS A 350 25.28 -11.78 14.73
CA CYS A 350 24.18 -11.48 13.81
C CYS A 350 22.96 -11.05 14.63
N PHE A 351 22.24 -10.02 14.18
CA PHE A 351 20.96 -9.61 14.77
C PHE A 351 19.80 -10.08 13.89
N THR A 352 18.70 -10.55 14.49
CA THR A 352 17.47 -10.90 13.76
C THR A 352 16.20 -10.53 14.53
N GLY A 353 15.12 -10.27 13.79
CA GLY A 353 13.92 -9.62 14.31
C GLY A 353 14.10 -8.09 14.43
N ALA A 354 13.06 -7.42 14.94
CA ALA A 354 13.11 -6.02 15.30
C ALA A 354 13.35 -5.90 16.82
N LEU A 355 14.46 -5.28 17.22
CA LEU A 355 14.88 -5.20 18.61
C LEU A 355 13.91 -4.35 19.44
N THR A 356 13.69 -4.68 20.72
CA THR A 356 12.64 -4.04 21.56
C THR A 356 13.21 -3.18 22.69
N SER A 357 14.45 -3.44 23.12
CA SER A 357 15.19 -2.71 24.15
C SER A 357 15.37 -1.23 23.81
N ARG A 358 15.40 -0.41 24.85
CA ARG A 358 15.66 1.03 24.79
C ARG A 358 16.95 1.38 25.53
N LEU A 359 17.61 2.44 25.08
CA LEU A 359 18.77 3.03 25.73
C LEU A 359 18.50 4.52 25.92
N ARG A 360 18.42 4.97 27.18
CA ARG A 360 18.08 6.36 27.54
C ARG A 360 16.74 6.80 26.94
N GLY A 361 15.72 5.95 27.07
CA GLY A 361 14.37 6.14 26.51
C GLY A 361 14.22 5.92 25.00
N ALA A 362 15.28 6.00 24.20
CA ALA A 362 15.25 5.80 22.75
C ALA A 362 15.32 4.31 22.36
N ARG A 363 14.58 3.86 21.34
CA ARG A 363 14.61 2.46 20.86
C ARG A 363 15.95 2.15 20.21
N ILE A 364 16.55 1.02 20.57
CA ILE A 364 17.78 0.53 19.93
C ILE A 364 17.43 0.04 18.52
N THR A 365 17.82 0.80 17.49
CA THR A 365 17.63 0.39 16.09
C THR A 365 18.62 -0.72 15.71
N ARG A 366 18.38 -1.44 14.59
CA ARG A 366 19.35 -2.40 14.05
C ARG A 366 20.72 -1.75 13.80
N ALA A 367 20.74 -0.55 13.22
CA ALA A 367 21.97 0.20 12.96
C ALA A 367 22.69 0.57 14.27
N SER A 368 21.95 1.05 15.28
CA SER A 368 22.49 1.35 16.62
C SER A 368 23.05 0.10 17.30
N ALA A 369 22.36 -1.02 17.22
CA ALA A 369 22.81 -2.30 17.76
C ALA A 369 24.09 -2.81 17.07
N GLN A 370 24.13 -2.74 15.75
CA GLN A 370 25.32 -3.10 14.97
C GLN A 370 26.50 -2.15 15.23
N ALA A 371 26.24 -0.86 15.46
CA ALA A 371 27.26 0.11 15.87
C ALA A 371 27.82 -0.20 17.26
N MET A 372 26.97 -0.35 18.28
CA MET A 372 27.41 -0.71 19.65
C MET A 372 28.12 -2.06 19.69
N ALA A 373 27.71 -3.03 18.88
CA ALA A 373 28.42 -4.31 18.76
C ALA A 373 29.82 -4.14 18.16
N ARG A 374 29.97 -3.36 17.09
CA ARG A 374 31.27 -3.03 16.46
C ARG A 374 32.17 -2.23 17.41
N GLU A 375 31.60 -1.31 18.18
CA GLU A 375 32.28 -0.52 19.21
C GLU A 375 32.77 -1.40 20.38
N ALA A 376 31.94 -2.34 20.83
CA ALA A 376 32.32 -3.42 21.75
C ALA A 376 33.19 -4.52 21.09
N GLY A 377 33.68 -4.29 19.87
CA GLY A 377 34.69 -5.08 19.18
C GLY A 377 34.17 -6.24 18.32
N TYR A 378 32.86 -6.50 18.20
CA TYR A 378 32.31 -7.64 17.45
C TYR A 378 32.27 -7.43 15.92
N THR A 379 32.54 -8.49 15.16
CA THR A 379 32.28 -8.57 13.72
C THR A 379 30.79 -8.79 13.49
N VAL A 380 30.08 -7.77 13.04
CA VAL A 380 28.67 -7.90 12.64
C VAL A 380 28.57 -8.65 11.31
N LEU A 381 27.79 -9.73 11.29
CA LEU A 381 27.38 -10.49 10.11
C LEU A 381 25.87 -10.34 9.87
N ASP A 382 25.45 -10.17 8.63
CA ASP A 382 24.02 -10.01 8.29
C ASP A 382 23.29 -11.31 7.96
N SER A 383 24.03 -12.43 7.86
CA SER A 383 23.47 -13.77 7.71
C SER A 383 24.06 -14.76 8.72
N VAL A 384 23.34 -15.85 8.98
CA VAL A 384 23.84 -16.98 9.77
C VAL A 384 24.73 -17.85 8.88
N THR A 385 26.02 -17.90 9.21
CA THR A 385 27.05 -18.78 8.63
C THR A 385 27.38 -19.91 9.62
N ARG A 386 28.28 -20.84 9.26
CA ARG A 386 28.81 -21.84 10.21
C ARG A 386 29.76 -21.21 11.23
N ASP A 387 30.41 -20.14 10.83
CA ASP A 387 31.42 -19.39 11.58
C ASP A 387 30.80 -18.28 12.45
N LEU A 388 29.46 -18.30 12.62
CA LEU A 388 28.74 -17.35 13.46
C LEU A 388 28.68 -17.84 14.92
N ASP A 389 29.33 -17.11 15.81
CA ASP A 389 29.37 -17.37 17.25
C ASP A 389 28.01 -17.13 17.92
N ILE A 390 27.39 -15.97 17.65
CA ILE A 390 26.19 -15.47 18.35
C ILE A 390 25.11 -14.98 17.38
N LEU A 391 23.89 -15.51 17.50
CA LEU A 391 22.67 -14.93 16.94
C LEU A 391 21.89 -14.22 18.06
N VAL A 392 21.79 -12.90 17.98
CA VAL A 392 20.96 -12.08 18.88
C VAL A 392 19.53 -12.03 18.36
N VAL A 393 18.58 -12.35 19.25
CA VAL A 393 17.14 -12.41 18.97
C VAL A 393 16.37 -11.52 19.96
N ALA A 394 15.28 -10.90 19.50
CA ALA A 394 14.33 -10.22 20.39
C ALA A 394 13.55 -11.20 21.29
N ASP A 395 13.39 -12.44 20.84
CA ASP A 395 12.67 -13.53 21.53
C ASP A 395 13.40 -14.86 21.29
N ALA A 396 13.62 -15.62 22.36
CA ALA A 396 14.31 -16.91 22.35
C ALA A 396 13.56 -18.00 21.56
N ASP A 397 12.23 -17.98 21.59
CA ASP A 397 11.38 -18.98 20.93
C ASP A 397 11.10 -18.64 19.45
N SER A 398 11.71 -17.56 18.94
CA SER A 398 11.57 -17.12 17.56
C SER A 398 11.76 -18.25 16.53
N MET A 399 10.77 -18.39 15.65
CA MET A 399 10.73 -19.37 14.55
C MET A 399 11.13 -18.78 13.19
N SER A 400 11.85 -17.65 13.21
CA SER A 400 12.41 -17.00 12.01
C SER A 400 13.36 -17.91 11.22
N SER A 401 13.53 -17.64 9.92
CA SER A 401 14.44 -18.38 9.05
C SER A 401 15.89 -18.35 9.55
N LYS A 402 16.34 -17.21 10.09
CA LYS A 402 17.67 -17.06 10.71
C LYS A 402 17.79 -17.86 12.02
N ALA A 403 16.77 -17.86 12.89
CA ALA A 403 16.78 -18.68 14.12
C ALA A 403 16.77 -20.19 13.82
N LYS A 404 15.98 -20.64 12.84
CA LYS A 404 15.99 -22.04 12.35
C LYS A 404 17.36 -22.42 11.78
N LYS A 405 17.98 -21.55 10.98
CA LYS A 405 19.34 -21.78 10.44
C LYS A 405 20.40 -21.83 11.55
N ALA A 406 20.32 -20.97 12.58
CA ALA A 406 21.24 -20.99 13.72
C ALA A 406 21.15 -22.28 14.53
N ARG A 407 19.94 -22.76 14.85
CA ARG A 407 19.73 -24.07 15.50
C ARG A 407 20.32 -25.22 14.67
N ALA A 408 20.22 -25.16 13.34
CA ALA A 408 20.81 -26.15 12.43
C ALA A 408 22.35 -26.02 12.24
N CYS A 409 22.95 -24.87 12.55
CA CYS A 409 24.40 -24.65 12.51
C CYS A 409 25.10 -24.81 13.86
N GLY A 410 24.35 -24.93 14.97
CA GLY A 410 24.90 -24.99 16.33
C GLY A 410 25.29 -23.64 16.93
N THR A 411 25.00 -22.52 16.25
CA THR A 411 25.24 -21.15 16.71
C THR A 411 24.49 -20.87 18.02
N ARG A 412 25.14 -20.21 18.99
CA ARG A 412 24.48 -19.80 20.24
C ARG A 412 23.43 -18.72 19.94
N ILE A 413 22.18 -19.00 20.28
CA ILE A 413 21.11 -18.01 20.27
C ILE A 413 21.10 -17.31 21.63
N VAL A 414 21.04 -15.98 21.61
CA VAL A 414 21.11 -15.12 22.81
C VAL A 414 19.97 -14.09 22.76
N PRO A 415 19.10 -14.00 23.79
CA PRO A 415 18.11 -12.92 23.90
C PRO A 415 18.81 -11.57 23.96
N GLU A 416 18.22 -10.54 23.34
CA GLU A 416 18.84 -9.21 23.28
C GLU A 416 19.20 -8.63 24.66
N LEU A 417 18.38 -8.88 25.69
CA LEU A 417 18.66 -8.43 27.06
C LEU A 417 19.92 -9.09 27.67
N GLU A 418 20.14 -10.39 27.41
CA GLU A 418 21.37 -11.09 27.79
C GLU A 418 22.57 -10.55 27.00
N PHE A 419 22.38 -10.25 25.70
CA PHE A 419 23.43 -9.66 24.87
C PHE A 419 23.84 -8.26 25.35
N TRP A 420 22.89 -7.39 25.72
CA TRP A 420 23.21 -6.06 26.27
C TRP A 420 23.94 -6.16 27.61
N GLN A 421 23.55 -7.10 28.48
CA GLN A 421 24.30 -7.42 29.70
C GLN A 421 25.73 -7.92 29.41
N MET A 422 25.92 -8.75 28.38
CA MET A 422 27.25 -9.19 27.93
C MET A 422 28.12 -8.05 27.39
N LEU A 423 27.53 -6.94 26.93
CA LEU A 423 28.26 -5.72 26.54
C LEU A 423 28.44 -4.72 27.70
N GLY A 424 27.88 -5.00 28.89
CA GLY A 424 27.84 -4.04 30.00
C GLY A 424 26.91 -2.85 29.79
N VAL A 425 26.00 -2.93 28.80
CA VAL A 425 25.07 -1.84 28.45
C VAL A 425 23.77 -2.02 29.25
N THR A 426 23.52 -1.14 30.21
CA THR A 426 22.22 -1.06 30.89
C THR A 426 21.15 -0.55 29.92
N VAL A 427 20.23 -1.43 29.55
CA VAL A 427 19.07 -1.11 28.71
C VAL A 427 17.77 -1.17 29.50
N GLU A 428 16.80 -0.39 29.07
CA GLU A 428 15.41 -0.49 29.52
C GLU A 428 14.72 -1.54 28.64
N SER A 429 14.04 -2.53 29.25
CA SER A 429 13.17 -3.44 28.50
C SER A 429 12.01 -2.65 27.89
N GLY A 430 11.75 -2.82 26.59
CA GLY A 430 10.50 -2.37 26.00
C GLY A 430 9.28 -3.03 26.68
N PRO A 431 8.08 -2.44 26.61
CA PRO A 431 6.87 -3.07 27.13
C PRO A 431 6.69 -4.43 26.45
N GLY A 432 6.64 -5.50 27.25
CA GLY A 432 6.56 -6.88 26.79
C GLY A 432 5.25 -7.56 27.21
N ALA A 433 5.05 -8.76 26.65
CA ALA A 433 3.79 -9.50 26.52
C ALA A 433 2.84 -8.91 25.46
#